data_AF-A0A5M3MF38-F1
#
_entry.id   AF-A0A5M3MF38-F1
#
_cell.length_a   1.000
_cell.length_b   1.000
_cell.length_c   1.000
_cell.angle_alpha   90.00
_cell.angle_beta   90.00
_cell.angle_gamma   90.00
#
_symmetry.space_group_name_H-M   'P 1'
#
loop_
_entity.id
_entity.type
_entity.pdbx_description
1 polymer ?
#
loop_
_entity_poly.entity_id
_entity_poly.type
_entity_poly.pdbx_seq_one_letter_code
_entity_poly.pdbx_strand_id
1 'polypeptide(L)'
;MAKFYDDIPPFMIEWILKQHMFWVASAPLSGAGHVNVSPKGTADCFHVLDNHKVWYEDLSGSGVETISHLREPGNGRVTILFQAFEGPARIVRLFGYGKFHEFGTPEFDALIPQNMRKPGCRAAIVIDVYQSMTSCGYAVPFYQFVGHRHELIRFFDKREVADRRAVEESSTEHQANGLKAYWALQNSSSLDGLPGLQIAQDSDVLPISTFGRDIKEDGSSSITAAAIKTEVLEKVDPRITLMAGFFLGIATTALLSKRLMPALESFTGFAHWATKIRNSPIIAARRFPDAPHHPFSTMGKYFDEIPQFMIQWILKQHLFWVATAPLSGTGHVNVSPKGTADCFHIVDSQKVWYEDLSGSGIETISHLREPGNGRIRTVMFQAFDGPACIVRLFGYGTVHEFATPEFDALISPDMRKPGTRAAIVIDVYQTMTSCGYAVPFYKFLGHRHELVRYFVKREASDQRAIEEDSAEAKADSLKTFWTKYNLASRDGLPALLTAPESDVVPTSTLRRDTKEDNTATKAAKRMQMKTIAKLDPHITLIAGFVLGIFVASVLSKWIMTPQPQLIFLHEL
;
A
#
# COMPACT_ATOMS: atom_id res chain seq x y z
N MET A 1 -7.43 -12.22 19.33
CA MET A 1 -6.81 -11.38 20.38
C MET A 1 -5.31 -11.29 20.16
N ALA A 2 -4.66 -10.22 20.62
CA ALA A 2 -3.21 -10.16 20.56
C ALA A 2 -2.58 -11.17 21.52
N LYS A 3 -1.48 -11.82 21.11
CA LYS A 3 -0.69 -12.73 21.95
C LYS A 3 0.74 -12.23 22.01
N PHE A 4 1.32 -12.29 23.20
CA PHE A 4 2.70 -11.91 23.47
C PHE A 4 3.52 -13.17 23.73
N TYR A 5 4.77 -13.14 23.28
CA TYR A 5 5.75 -14.19 23.52
C TYR A 5 7.07 -13.51 23.89
N ASP A 6 7.76 -14.04 24.87
CA ASP A 6 9.06 -13.49 25.29
C ASP A 6 10.15 -13.78 24.26
N ASP A 7 9.96 -14.80 23.43
CA ASP A 7 10.79 -15.21 22.31
C ASP A 7 10.07 -15.10 20.96
N ILE A 8 10.80 -15.32 19.86
CA ILE A 8 10.22 -15.48 18.52
C ILE A 8 9.97 -16.97 18.29
N PRO A 9 8.73 -17.46 18.36
CA PRO A 9 8.46 -18.88 18.22
C PRO A 9 8.73 -19.37 16.79
N PRO A 10 9.14 -20.64 16.57
CA PRO A 10 9.56 -21.14 15.26
C PRO A 10 8.52 -20.96 14.14
N PHE A 11 7.23 -21.17 14.44
CA PHE A 11 6.15 -20.96 13.46
C PHE A 11 6.03 -19.50 12.98
N MET A 12 6.50 -18.55 13.79
CA MET A 12 6.52 -17.13 13.45
C MET A 12 7.73 -16.80 12.59
N ILE A 13 8.90 -17.40 12.87
CA ILE A 13 10.11 -17.27 12.04
C ILE A 13 9.82 -17.69 10.60
N GLU A 14 9.24 -18.87 10.40
CA GLU A 14 8.87 -19.36 9.07
C GLU A 14 7.89 -18.43 8.34
N TRP A 15 6.99 -17.79 9.08
CA TRP A 15 6.03 -16.86 8.51
C TRP A 15 6.64 -15.50 8.18
N ILE A 16 7.55 -15.01 9.04
CA ILE A 16 8.30 -13.76 8.85
C ILE A 16 9.17 -13.84 7.61
N LEU A 17 9.93 -14.93 7.44
CA LEU A 17 10.84 -15.12 6.30
C LEU A 17 10.11 -15.18 4.95
N LYS A 18 8.81 -15.51 4.94
CA LYS A 18 7.97 -15.49 3.73
C LYS A 18 7.48 -14.08 3.35
N GLN A 19 7.64 -13.08 4.22
CA GLN A 19 7.16 -11.74 3.93
C GLN A 19 8.17 -10.98 3.04
N HIS A 20 7.67 -10.34 1.98
CA HIS A 20 8.50 -9.57 1.06
C HIS A 20 8.85 -8.16 1.58
N MET A 21 8.23 -7.71 2.67
CA MET A 21 8.40 -6.35 3.20
C MET A 21 8.10 -6.28 4.70
N PHE A 22 8.83 -5.41 5.38
CA PHE A 22 8.64 -5.06 6.79
C PHE A 22 8.78 -3.56 7.01
N TRP A 23 8.33 -3.07 8.16
CA TRP A 23 8.47 -1.67 8.55
C TRP A 23 9.30 -1.59 9.81
N VAL A 24 10.24 -0.66 9.83
CA VAL A 24 11.08 -0.37 11.00
C VAL A 24 10.63 0.96 11.57
N ALA A 25 10.29 0.96 12.85
CA ALA A 25 10.01 2.18 13.60
C ALA A 25 11.06 2.38 14.70
N SER A 26 11.55 3.61 14.83
CA SER A 26 12.51 4.03 15.86
C SER A 26 12.16 5.43 16.33
N ALA A 27 12.53 5.79 17.55
CA ALA A 27 12.27 7.12 18.09
C ALA A 27 13.44 7.60 18.95
N PRO A 28 13.76 8.90 18.94
CA PRO A 28 14.74 9.50 19.84
C PRO A 28 14.21 9.55 21.28
N LEU A 29 15.11 9.74 22.26
CA LEU A 29 14.73 9.95 23.67
C LEU A 29 14.19 11.36 23.91
N SER A 30 14.66 12.35 23.14
CA SER A 30 14.16 13.73 23.22
C SER A 30 12.65 13.80 22.92
N GLY A 31 11.91 14.62 23.69
CA GLY A 31 10.50 14.91 23.41
C GLY A 31 10.28 15.71 22.12
N ALA A 32 11.30 16.45 21.68
CA ALA A 32 11.24 17.26 20.46
C ALA A 32 11.65 16.50 19.19
N GLY A 33 12.09 15.25 19.32
CA GLY A 33 12.58 14.48 18.17
C GLY A 33 11.48 13.70 17.44
N HIS A 34 11.73 13.36 16.17
CA HIS A 34 10.73 12.79 15.28
C HIS A 34 10.71 11.25 15.38
N VAL A 35 9.51 10.66 15.50
CA VAL A 35 9.39 9.20 15.40
C VAL A 35 9.57 8.80 13.93
N ASN A 36 10.53 7.95 13.61
CA ASN A 36 10.69 7.47 12.24
C ASN A 36 9.91 6.16 12.02
N VAL A 37 9.32 6.04 10.84
CA VAL A 37 8.85 4.76 10.29
C VAL A 37 9.28 4.65 8.84
N SER A 38 9.82 3.49 8.47
CA SER A 38 10.32 3.27 7.12
C SER A 38 10.05 1.84 6.63
N PRO A 39 9.52 1.66 5.40
CA PRO A 39 9.36 0.35 4.79
C PRO A 39 10.69 -0.14 4.24
N LYS A 40 10.93 -1.45 4.39
CA LYS A 40 12.08 -2.18 3.86
C LYS A 40 11.52 -3.38 3.10
N GLY A 41 11.63 -3.36 1.77
CA GLY A 41 11.00 -4.36 0.89
C GLY A 41 11.91 -4.94 -0.19
N THR A 42 13.23 -4.80 -0.01
CA THR A 42 14.19 -5.50 -0.85
C THR A 42 14.23 -6.98 -0.46
N ALA A 43 14.27 -7.86 -1.46
CA ALA A 43 14.35 -9.30 -1.26
C ALA A 43 15.58 -9.68 -0.41
N ASP A 44 15.45 -10.71 0.42
CA ASP A 44 16.55 -11.27 1.22
C ASP A 44 17.33 -10.21 2.03
N CYS A 45 16.61 -9.26 2.63
CA CYS A 45 17.21 -8.26 3.52
C CYS A 45 16.99 -8.55 5.01
N PHE A 46 16.07 -9.44 5.38
CA PHE A 46 15.79 -9.77 6.78
C PHE A 46 16.23 -11.19 7.10
N HIS A 47 17.00 -11.34 8.17
CA HIS A 47 17.60 -12.60 8.58
C HIS A 47 17.40 -12.84 10.08
N VAL A 48 17.23 -14.10 10.46
CA VAL A 48 17.05 -14.52 11.85
C VAL A 48 18.25 -15.36 12.24
N LEU A 49 18.96 -14.96 13.30
CA LEU A 49 20.10 -15.71 13.85
C LEU A 49 19.65 -16.67 14.93
N ASP A 50 18.76 -16.20 15.80
CA ASP A 50 18.24 -16.94 16.95
C ASP A 50 16.83 -16.46 17.30
N ASN A 51 16.15 -17.15 18.20
CA ASN A 51 14.81 -16.80 18.69
C ASN A 51 14.75 -15.42 19.37
N HIS A 52 15.89 -14.84 19.74
CA HIS A 52 16.00 -13.49 20.31
C HIS A 52 16.89 -12.54 19.50
N LYS A 53 17.46 -12.98 18.37
CA LYS A 53 18.39 -12.17 17.59
C LYS A 53 18.02 -12.20 16.12
N VAL A 54 17.70 -11.02 15.59
CA VAL A 54 17.42 -10.82 14.18
C VAL A 54 18.35 -9.74 13.65
N TRP A 55 18.63 -9.74 12.36
CA TRP A 55 19.31 -8.63 11.72
C TRP A 55 18.73 -8.36 10.35
N TYR A 56 18.91 -7.13 9.89
CA TYR A 56 18.59 -6.79 8.51
C TYR A 56 19.67 -5.95 7.87
N GLU A 57 19.79 -6.12 6.55
CA GLU A 57 20.65 -5.33 5.69
C GLU A 57 20.03 -3.94 5.49
N ASP A 58 20.71 -2.90 5.99
CA ASP A 58 20.27 -1.53 5.81
C ASP A 58 20.87 -0.95 4.53
N LEU A 59 20.04 -0.89 3.49
CA LEU A 59 20.37 -0.23 2.24
C LEU A 59 20.25 1.29 2.38
N SER A 60 21.11 1.98 1.65
CA SER A 60 21.18 3.43 1.60
C SER A 60 19.85 4.03 1.15
N GLY A 61 19.54 5.20 1.67
CA GLY A 61 18.33 5.94 1.34
C GLY A 61 18.49 7.41 1.69
N SER A 62 17.42 8.18 1.50
CA SER A 62 17.42 9.63 1.70
C SER A 62 17.55 10.09 3.16
N GLY A 63 17.65 9.17 4.13
CA GLY A 63 17.76 9.52 5.55
C GLY A 63 18.40 8.39 6.37
N VAL A 64 18.88 8.75 7.56
CA VAL A 64 19.68 7.89 8.47
C VAL A 64 19.06 7.76 9.87
N GLU A 65 17.79 8.14 10.01
CA GLU A 65 17.05 8.22 11.28
C GLU A 65 17.21 6.98 12.18
N THR A 66 17.09 5.77 11.63
CA THR A 66 17.19 4.56 12.44
C THR A 66 18.59 4.41 13.07
N ILE A 67 19.66 4.64 12.30
CA ILE A 67 21.02 4.55 12.85
C ILE A 67 21.26 5.66 13.87
N SER A 68 20.79 6.88 13.59
CA SER A 68 20.91 8.00 14.52
C SER A 68 20.20 7.77 15.85
N HIS A 69 18.97 7.22 15.83
CA HIS A 69 18.24 6.87 17.05
C HIS A 69 18.91 5.73 17.82
N LEU A 70 19.51 4.76 17.12
CA LEU A 70 20.26 3.67 17.77
C LEU A 70 21.63 4.10 18.31
N ARG A 71 22.20 5.18 17.78
CA ARG A 71 23.48 5.75 18.24
C ARG A 71 23.31 6.61 19.49
N GLU A 72 22.14 7.21 19.68
CA GLU A 72 21.87 8.05 20.84
C GLU A 72 22.14 7.28 22.15
N PRO A 73 22.99 7.78 23.06
CA PRO A 73 23.37 7.05 24.27
C PRO A 73 22.16 6.71 25.14
N GLY A 74 22.02 5.43 25.51
CA GLY A 74 20.88 4.94 26.28
C GLY A 74 19.60 4.77 25.45
N ASN A 75 19.65 5.10 24.16
CA ASN A 75 18.62 4.75 23.20
C ASN A 75 19.06 3.56 22.36
N GLY A 76 18.12 2.68 22.08
CA GLY A 76 18.31 1.53 21.20
C GLY A 76 16.98 0.98 20.75
N ARG A 77 15.87 1.68 20.99
CA ARG A 77 14.54 1.11 20.84
C ARG A 77 14.16 1.05 19.38
N VAL A 78 13.86 -0.16 18.94
CA VAL A 78 13.41 -0.39 17.58
C VAL A 78 12.26 -1.38 17.60
N THR A 79 11.30 -1.15 16.72
CA THR A 79 10.18 -2.06 16.51
C THR A 79 10.08 -2.43 15.05
N ILE A 80 10.09 -3.73 14.78
CA ILE A 80 9.86 -4.26 13.44
C ILE A 80 8.43 -4.74 13.33
N LEU A 81 7.73 -4.27 12.31
CA LEU A 81 6.38 -4.67 11.98
C LEU A 81 6.38 -5.51 10.71
N PHE A 82 5.69 -6.65 10.78
CA PHE A 82 5.30 -7.46 9.64
C PHE A 82 3.77 -7.52 9.56
N GLN A 83 3.22 -7.55 8.35
CA GLN A 83 1.78 -7.65 8.16
C GLN A 83 1.44 -8.57 6.98
N ALA A 84 0.36 -9.32 7.12
CA ALA A 84 -0.15 -10.21 6.09
C ALA A 84 -0.97 -9.44 5.04
N PHE A 85 -0.44 -9.33 3.84
CA PHE A 85 -1.20 -8.87 2.67
C PHE A 85 -2.06 -9.98 2.07
N GLU A 86 -1.57 -11.22 2.11
CA GLU A 86 -2.23 -12.41 1.58
C GLU A 86 -2.64 -13.36 2.71
N GLY A 87 -3.70 -14.15 2.48
CA GLY A 87 -4.17 -15.15 3.43
C GLY A 87 -4.75 -14.56 4.74
N PRO A 88 -4.63 -15.29 5.88
CA PRO A 88 -5.25 -14.89 7.13
C PRO A 88 -4.63 -13.60 7.68
N ALA A 89 -5.47 -12.67 8.13
CA ALA A 89 -5.04 -11.40 8.68
C ALA A 89 -4.15 -11.60 9.92
N ARG A 90 -2.88 -11.23 9.80
CA ARG A 90 -1.89 -11.34 10.88
C ARG A 90 -0.97 -10.13 10.84
N ILE A 91 -0.72 -9.56 12.03
CA ILE A 91 0.31 -8.56 12.24
C ILE A 91 1.27 -9.11 13.30
N VAL A 92 2.57 -9.03 13.03
CA VAL A 92 3.63 -9.36 13.98
C VAL A 92 4.43 -8.11 14.27
N ARG A 93 4.68 -7.82 15.55
CA ARG A 93 5.60 -6.79 16.00
C ARG A 93 6.72 -7.43 16.81
N LEU A 94 7.96 -7.12 16.47
CA LEU A 94 9.14 -7.50 17.23
C LEU A 94 9.65 -6.26 17.95
N PHE A 95 9.68 -6.31 19.28
CA PHE A 95 10.21 -5.26 20.12
C PHE A 95 11.63 -5.64 20.54
N GLY A 96 12.58 -4.75 20.32
CA GLY A 96 13.98 -5.06 20.59
C GLY A 96 14.87 -3.85 20.76
N TYR A 97 16.11 -4.15 21.13
CA TYR A 97 17.19 -3.18 21.20
C TYR A 97 18.11 -3.38 19.98
N GLY A 98 18.23 -2.34 19.16
CA GLY A 98 19.06 -2.35 17.95
C GLY A 98 20.50 -1.93 18.24
N LYS A 99 21.42 -2.59 17.55
CA LYS A 99 22.81 -2.20 17.36
C LYS A 99 23.08 -2.17 15.87
N PHE A 100 23.96 -1.29 15.42
CA PHE A 100 24.31 -1.20 14.02
C PHE A 100 25.81 -1.45 13.85
N HIS A 101 26.18 -2.06 12.73
CA HIS A 101 27.55 -2.25 12.29
C HIS A 101 27.69 -1.55 10.94
N GLU A 102 28.54 -0.52 10.88
CA GLU A 102 28.73 0.29 9.68
C GLU A 102 29.58 -0.43 8.64
N PHE A 103 29.41 -0.03 7.38
CA PHE A 103 30.28 -0.48 6.30
C PHE A 103 31.76 -0.19 6.64
N GLY A 104 32.62 -1.20 6.46
CA GLY A 104 34.05 -1.10 6.74
C GLY A 104 34.47 -1.57 8.14
N THR A 105 33.53 -1.99 9.00
CA THR A 105 33.89 -2.65 10.27
C THR A 105 34.00 -4.17 10.11
N PRO A 106 34.87 -4.86 10.89
CA PRO A 106 35.00 -6.32 10.83
C PRO A 106 33.70 -7.07 11.12
N GLU A 107 32.86 -6.54 12.03
CA GLU A 107 31.58 -7.14 12.39
C GLU A 107 30.58 -7.08 11.24
N PHE A 108 30.64 -6.02 10.43
CA PHE A 108 29.81 -5.89 9.23
C PHE A 108 30.21 -6.91 8.17
N ASP A 109 31.52 -7.05 7.89
CA ASP A 109 32.01 -8.01 6.90
C ASP A 109 31.77 -9.48 7.33
N ALA A 110 31.72 -9.75 8.64
CA ALA A 110 31.35 -11.06 9.16
C ALA A 110 29.87 -11.41 8.94
N LEU A 111 28.97 -10.41 8.98
CA LEU A 111 27.53 -10.60 8.75
C LEU A 111 27.18 -10.59 7.27
N ILE A 112 27.78 -9.68 6.50
CA ILE A 112 27.48 -9.45 5.08
C ILE A 112 28.79 -9.53 4.29
N PRO A 113 29.23 -10.76 3.95
CA PRO A 113 30.41 -10.94 3.11
C PRO A 113 30.18 -10.33 1.73
N GLN A 114 31.28 -9.96 1.07
CA GLN A 114 31.26 -9.22 -0.20
C GLN A 114 30.48 -9.91 -1.33
N ASN A 115 30.37 -11.25 -1.30
CA ASN A 115 29.62 -12.05 -2.26
C ASN A 115 28.09 -12.01 -2.06
N MET A 116 27.61 -11.56 -0.90
CA MET A 116 26.18 -11.49 -0.55
C MET A 116 25.66 -10.04 -0.46
N ARG A 117 26.58 -9.07 -0.42
CA ARG A 117 26.28 -7.64 -0.30
C ARG A 117 25.51 -7.13 -1.51
N LYS A 118 24.42 -6.40 -1.25
CA LYS A 118 23.66 -5.70 -2.28
C LYS A 118 24.22 -4.30 -2.51
N PRO A 119 24.02 -3.70 -3.71
CA PRO A 119 24.49 -2.35 -3.97
C PRO A 119 23.84 -1.34 -3.03
N GLY A 120 24.64 -0.43 -2.49
CA GLY A 120 24.17 0.59 -1.56
C GLY A 120 24.01 0.11 -0.12
N CYS A 121 24.52 -1.06 0.26
CA CYS A 121 24.53 -1.51 1.65
C CYS A 121 25.42 -0.59 2.51
N ARG A 122 24.84 0.07 3.52
CA ARG A 122 25.56 1.03 4.38
C ARG A 122 25.84 0.50 5.78
N ALA A 123 24.98 -0.37 6.30
CA ALA A 123 25.09 -0.92 7.63
C ALA A 123 24.30 -2.22 7.76
N ALA A 124 24.68 -3.06 8.73
CA ALA A 124 23.88 -4.18 9.20
C ALA A 124 23.28 -3.80 10.55
N ILE A 125 21.97 -3.89 10.71
CA ILE A 125 21.28 -3.56 11.97
C ILE A 125 20.87 -4.86 12.64
N VAL A 126 21.51 -5.18 13.76
CA VAL A 126 21.26 -6.35 14.60
C VAL A 126 20.34 -5.93 15.74
N ILE A 127 19.30 -6.71 16.00
CA ILE A 127 18.27 -6.41 16.98
C ILE A 127 18.15 -7.57 17.95
N ASP A 128 18.38 -7.23 19.22
CA ASP A 128 18.12 -8.08 20.37
C ASP A 128 16.62 -7.97 20.73
N VAL A 129 15.84 -8.95 20.29
CA VAL A 129 14.39 -9.03 20.50
C VAL A 129 14.11 -9.59 21.89
N TYR A 130 13.55 -8.75 22.75
CA TYR A 130 13.11 -9.15 24.08
C TYR A 130 11.63 -9.56 24.11
N GLN A 131 10.85 -9.20 23.08
CA GLN A 131 9.47 -9.66 22.99
C GLN A 131 8.90 -9.63 21.57
N SER A 132 8.06 -10.62 21.25
CA SER A 132 7.25 -10.65 20.03
C SER A 132 5.75 -10.56 20.34
N MET A 133 5.01 -9.86 19.48
CA MET A 133 3.56 -9.67 19.60
C MET A 133 2.88 -10.04 18.30
N THR A 134 1.82 -10.84 18.40
CA THR A 134 0.90 -11.11 17.28
C THR A 134 -0.41 -10.37 17.51
N SER A 135 -1.03 -9.82 16.46
CA SER A 135 -2.35 -9.19 16.54
C SER A 135 -3.20 -9.46 15.30
N CYS A 136 -4.52 -9.29 15.45
CA CYS A 136 -5.51 -9.61 14.42
C CYS A 136 -5.55 -8.45 13.41
N GLY A 137 -4.88 -8.60 12.26
CA GLY A 137 -4.72 -7.54 11.24
C GLY A 137 -5.96 -7.27 10.41
N TYR A 138 -7.16 -7.31 10.99
CA TYR A 138 -8.43 -7.26 10.24
C TYR A 138 -8.67 -5.94 9.50
N ALA A 139 -7.92 -4.88 9.84
CA ALA A 139 -7.97 -3.59 9.16
C ALA A 139 -7.05 -3.50 7.93
N VAL A 140 -6.18 -4.50 7.68
CA VAL A 140 -5.21 -4.48 6.58
C VAL A 140 -5.87 -5.07 5.33
N PRO A 141 -5.95 -4.34 4.19
CA PRO A 141 -6.56 -4.85 2.96
C PRO A 141 -5.81 -6.04 2.34
N PHE A 142 -6.46 -6.69 1.37
CA PHE A 142 -5.80 -7.70 0.53
C PHE A 142 -5.00 -7.03 -0.57
N TYR A 143 -3.73 -7.42 -0.66
CA TYR A 143 -2.84 -7.05 -1.75
C TYR A 143 -2.17 -8.30 -2.30
N GLN A 144 -2.00 -8.35 -3.63
CA GLN A 144 -1.25 -9.38 -4.31
C GLN A 144 0.15 -8.88 -4.62
N PHE A 145 1.17 -9.65 -4.29
CA PHE A 145 2.54 -9.34 -4.67
C PHE A 145 2.74 -9.50 -6.19
N VAL A 146 3.30 -8.47 -6.84
CA VAL A 146 3.57 -8.49 -8.29
C VAL A 146 5.06 -8.67 -8.56
N GLY A 147 5.92 -7.96 -7.83
CA GLY A 147 7.37 -8.03 -8.00
C GLY A 147 8.12 -6.95 -7.22
N HIS A 148 9.44 -7.14 -7.06
CA HIS A 148 10.31 -6.16 -6.41
C HIS A 148 10.66 -5.00 -7.36
N ARG A 149 10.88 -3.81 -6.78
CA ARG A 149 11.48 -2.67 -7.48
C ARG A 149 13.00 -2.85 -7.54
N HIS A 150 13.60 -2.51 -8.68
CA HIS A 150 15.05 -2.63 -8.90
C HIS A 150 15.73 -1.25 -8.91
N GLU A 151 14.96 -0.17 -8.87
CA GLU A 151 15.42 1.21 -9.00
C GLU A 151 16.41 1.59 -7.90
N LEU A 152 16.18 1.14 -6.66
CA LEU A 152 17.10 1.40 -5.54
C LEU A 152 18.47 0.77 -5.81
N ILE A 153 18.47 -0.51 -6.16
CA ILE A 153 19.67 -1.30 -6.45
C ILE A 153 20.42 -0.69 -7.64
N ARG A 154 19.71 -0.38 -8.74
CA ARG A 154 20.30 0.26 -9.93
C ARG A 154 20.84 1.65 -9.64
N PHE A 155 20.18 2.42 -8.77
CA PHE A 155 20.63 3.77 -8.40
C PHE A 155 21.96 3.72 -7.65
N PHE A 156 22.09 2.84 -6.66
CA PHE A 156 23.33 2.72 -5.89
C PHE A 156 24.43 1.95 -6.62
N ASP A 157 24.10 0.97 -7.46
CA ASP A 157 25.10 0.30 -8.30
C ASP A 157 25.85 1.29 -9.19
N LYS A 158 25.15 2.25 -9.81
CA LYS A 158 25.79 3.34 -10.58
C LYS A 158 26.75 4.18 -9.75
N ARG A 159 26.43 4.42 -8.47
CA ARG A 159 27.28 5.18 -7.55
C ARG A 159 28.48 4.36 -7.06
N GLU A 160 28.32 3.06 -6.84
CA GLU A 160 29.44 2.16 -6.57
C GLU A 160 30.39 2.05 -7.76
N VAL A 161 29.86 2.00 -8.99
CA VAL A 161 30.67 2.07 -10.22
C VAL A 161 31.45 3.38 -10.26
N ALA A 162 30.83 4.51 -9.89
CA ALA A 162 31.50 5.80 -9.83
C ALA A 162 32.64 5.82 -8.79
N ASP A 163 32.44 5.25 -7.60
CA ASP A 163 33.51 5.10 -6.60
C ASP A 163 34.69 4.27 -7.12
N ARG A 164 34.42 3.18 -7.86
CA ARG A 164 35.48 2.37 -8.47
C ARG A 164 36.27 3.14 -9.53
N ARG A 165 35.56 3.83 -10.43
CA ARG A 165 36.20 4.68 -11.46
C ARG A 165 36.99 5.83 -10.85
N ALA A 166 36.52 6.41 -9.74
CA ALA A 166 37.25 7.45 -9.04
C ALA A 166 38.63 6.98 -8.59
N VAL A 167 38.75 5.74 -8.10
CA VAL A 167 40.03 5.14 -7.71
C VAL A 167 40.87 4.73 -8.91
N GLU A 168 40.28 4.07 -9.91
CA GLU A 168 40.98 3.62 -11.12
C GLU A 168 41.54 4.79 -11.95
N GLU A 169 40.75 5.87 -12.08
CA GLU A 169 41.06 7.02 -12.94
C GLU A 169 41.60 8.22 -12.15
N SER A 170 41.71 8.13 -10.82
CA SER A 170 42.07 9.25 -9.93
C SER A 170 41.22 10.52 -10.19
N SER A 171 39.93 10.33 -10.47
CA SER A 171 39.00 11.39 -10.89
C SER A 171 38.20 11.94 -9.71
N THR A 172 38.34 13.24 -9.43
CA THR A 172 37.57 13.95 -8.39
C THR A 172 36.09 14.10 -8.73
N GLU A 173 35.74 14.13 -10.02
CA GLU A 173 34.34 14.21 -10.49
C GLU A 173 33.57 12.92 -10.17
N HIS A 174 34.19 11.77 -10.41
CA HIS A 174 33.61 10.47 -10.06
C HIS A 174 33.49 10.28 -8.55
N GLN A 175 34.45 10.82 -7.77
CA GLN A 175 34.40 10.80 -6.32
C GLN A 175 33.19 11.58 -5.78
N ALA A 176 32.86 12.74 -6.37
CA ALA A 176 31.69 13.53 -5.99
C ALA A 176 30.35 12.82 -6.28
N ASN A 177 30.32 11.97 -7.32
CA ASN A 177 29.16 11.16 -7.69
C ASN A 177 29.12 9.78 -7.02
N GLY A 178 30.12 9.48 -6.19
CA GLY A 178 30.29 8.24 -5.45
C GLY A 178 29.18 7.91 -4.45
N LEU A 179 29.22 6.69 -3.93
CA LEU A 179 28.36 6.24 -2.83
C LEU A 179 28.85 6.82 -1.49
N LYS A 180 30.17 6.89 -1.28
CA LYS A 180 30.75 7.50 -0.07
C LYS A 180 30.43 8.98 0.06
N ALA A 181 30.56 9.73 -1.04
CA ALA A 181 30.16 11.14 -1.08
C ALA A 181 28.66 11.33 -0.81
N TYR A 182 27.82 10.40 -1.27
CA TYR A 182 26.41 10.39 -0.95
C TYR A 182 26.14 10.20 0.54
N TRP A 183 26.85 9.27 1.19
CA TRP A 183 26.76 9.06 2.64
C TRP A 183 27.15 10.30 3.44
N ALA A 184 28.24 10.96 3.05
CA ALA A 184 28.68 12.19 3.69
C ALA A 184 27.67 13.33 3.57
N LEU A 185 27.02 13.47 2.41
CA LEU A 185 26.06 14.54 2.16
C LEU A 185 24.68 14.29 2.78
N GLN A 186 24.18 13.05 2.73
CA GLN A 186 22.77 12.74 3.03
C GLN A 186 22.55 11.86 4.27
N ASN A 187 23.61 11.22 4.79
CA ASN A 187 23.50 10.25 5.88
C ASN A 187 24.46 10.51 7.05
N SER A 188 25.09 11.69 7.11
CA SER A 188 25.95 12.11 8.23
C SER A 188 25.14 12.60 9.45
N SER A 189 23.94 13.13 9.24
CA SER A 189 23.01 13.54 10.30
C SER A 189 21.57 13.13 10.01
N SER A 190 20.82 12.88 11.08
CA SER A 190 19.35 12.71 11.07
C SER A 190 18.66 14.07 10.97
N LEU A 191 17.37 14.05 10.66
CA LEU A 191 16.47 15.21 10.72
C LEU A 191 16.53 15.97 12.05
N ASP A 192 16.74 15.25 13.15
CA ASP A 192 16.83 15.81 14.50
C ASP A 192 18.20 16.40 14.82
N GLY A 193 19.14 16.41 13.85
CA GLY A 193 20.53 16.82 14.06
C GLY A 193 21.36 15.77 14.79
N LEU A 194 20.83 14.57 15.02
CA LEU A 194 21.56 13.47 15.64
C LEU A 194 22.61 12.88 14.68
N PRO A 195 23.80 12.46 15.18
CA PRO A 195 24.84 11.89 14.34
C PRO A 195 24.38 10.59 13.67
N GLY A 196 24.64 10.46 12.37
CA GLY A 196 24.28 9.32 11.52
C GLY A 196 25.43 8.34 11.32
N LEU A 197 25.86 8.16 10.07
CA LEU A 197 27.06 7.40 9.72
C LEU A 197 28.32 8.22 9.99
N GLN A 198 29.40 7.55 10.41
CA GLN A 198 30.70 8.20 10.66
C GLN A 198 31.85 7.42 10.01
N ILE A 199 31.78 6.10 10.01
CA ILE A 199 32.89 5.25 9.54
C ILE A 199 32.70 4.89 8.07
N ALA A 200 31.46 4.65 7.63
CA ALA A 200 31.16 4.17 6.29
C ALA A 200 31.72 5.08 5.18
N GLN A 201 31.60 6.40 5.36
CA GLN A 201 32.06 7.42 4.40
C GLN A 201 33.59 7.54 4.31
N ASP A 202 34.28 7.30 5.43
CA ASP A 202 35.73 7.48 5.58
C ASP A 202 36.51 6.17 5.48
N SER A 203 35.81 5.03 5.30
CA SER A 203 36.43 3.72 5.15
C SER A 203 37.33 3.66 3.92
N ASP A 204 38.50 2.99 4.01
CA ASP A 204 39.38 2.76 2.85
C ASP A 204 38.83 1.69 1.90
N VAL A 205 37.84 0.91 2.36
CA VAL A 205 37.25 -0.21 1.61
C VAL A 205 36.32 0.34 0.52
N LEU A 206 36.49 -0.11 -0.72
CA LEU A 206 35.57 0.26 -1.80
C LEU A 206 34.27 -0.55 -1.71
N PRO A 207 33.09 0.08 -1.84
CA PRO A 207 31.83 -0.63 -1.93
C PRO A 207 31.78 -1.40 -3.24
N ILE A 208 31.98 -2.72 -3.13
CA ILE A 208 31.90 -3.65 -4.25
C ILE A 208 30.77 -4.62 -3.96
N SER A 209 29.64 -4.43 -4.63
CA SER A 209 28.60 -5.44 -4.74
C SER A 209 28.89 -6.44 -5.87
N THR A 210 28.60 -7.72 -5.62
CA THR A 210 28.51 -8.78 -6.65
C THR A 210 27.07 -9.07 -7.06
N PHE A 211 26.10 -8.54 -6.30
CA PHE A 211 24.68 -8.83 -6.49
C PHE A 211 24.20 -8.26 -7.82
N GLY A 212 23.72 -9.16 -8.68
CA GLY A 212 23.20 -8.82 -10.00
C GLY A 212 24.21 -8.81 -11.15
N ARG A 213 25.50 -9.16 -10.94
CA ARG A 213 26.44 -9.33 -12.07
C ARG A 213 26.08 -10.49 -13.00
N ASP A 214 25.31 -11.46 -12.49
CA ASP A 214 24.75 -12.57 -13.28
C ASP A 214 23.32 -12.30 -13.79
N ILE A 215 22.73 -11.15 -13.43
CA ILE A 215 21.57 -10.66 -14.15
C ILE A 215 22.15 -10.06 -15.43
N LYS A 216 22.30 -10.91 -16.45
CA LYS A 216 22.43 -10.45 -17.83
C LYS A 216 21.43 -9.33 -18.05
N GLU A 217 21.76 -8.40 -18.94
CA GLU A 217 20.77 -7.53 -19.57
C GLU A 217 19.76 -8.38 -20.35
N ASP A 218 19.00 -9.23 -19.66
CA ASP A 218 17.81 -9.85 -20.16
C ASP A 218 16.86 -8.67 -20.30
N GLY A 219 16.57 -8.33 -21.56
CA GLY A 219 15.73 -7.22 -22.02
C GLY A 219 14.30 -7.24 -21.48
N SER A 220 14.17 -7.15 -20.15
CA SER A 220 12.94 -7.05 -19.37
C SER A 220 12.32 -5.66 -19.46
N SER A 221 12.84 -4.79 -20.33
CA SER A 221 12.09 -3.68 -20.93
C SER A 221 11.14 -4.14 -22.04
N SER A 222 10.96 -5.44 -22.25
CA SER A 222 9.78 -5.96 -22.95
C SER A 222 9.30 -7.24 -22.27
N ILE A 223 8.35 -7.09 -21.35
CA ILE A 223 7.30 -8.10 -21.27
C ILE A 223 6.69 -8.09 -22.66
N THR A 224 7.11 -9.04 -23.50
CA THR A 224 6.58 -9.17 -24.85
C THR A 224 5.07 -9.27 -24.71
N ALA A 225 4.35 -8.43 -25.45
CA ALA A 225 2.90 -8.46 -25.58
C ALA A 225 2.35 -9.85 -25.99
N ALA A 226 3.24 -10.82 -26.28
CA ALA A 226 2.95 -12.23 -26.48
C ALA A 226 2.56 -12.96 -25.19
N ALA A 227 3.21 -12.73 -24.04
CA ALA A 227 2.89 -13.43 -22.80
C ALA A 227 1.53 -13.00 -22.21
N ILE A 228 1.19 -11.71 -22.35
CA ILE A 228 -0.14 -11.17 -22.02
C ILE A 228 -1.21 -11.72 -22.99
N LYS A 229 -0.85 -12.05 -24.23
CA LYS A 229 -1.79 -12.60 -25.22
C LYS A 229 -2.22 -14.03 -24.91
N THR A 230 -1.32 -14.85 -24.37
CA THR A 230 -1.60 -16.26 -24.10
C THR A 230 -2.50 -16.44 -22.87
N GLU A 231 -2.34 -15.60 -21.85
CA GLU A 231 -3.12 -15.69 -20.61
C GLU A 231 -4.51 -15.02 -20.70
N VAL A 232 -4.70 -14.09 -21.64
CA VAL A 232 -6.01 -13.46 -21.91
C VAL A 232 -6.93 -14.36 -22.76
N LEU A 233 -6.38 -15.32 -23.51
CA LEU A 233 -7.20 -16.21 -24.35
C LEU A 233 -7.85 -17.37 -23.57
N GLU A 234 -7.38 -17.72 -22.38
CA GLU A 234 -7.97 -18.82 -21.59
C GLU A 234 -9.16 -18.40 -20.70
N LYS A 235 -9.51 -17.11 -20.66
CA LYS A 235 -10.68 -16.59 -19.92
C LYS A 235 -11.47 -15.58 -20.73
N VAL A 236 -11.79 -15.91 -21.97
CA VAL A 236 -12.73 -15.10 -22.75
C VAL A 236 -14.14 -15.28 -22.15
N ASP A 237 -14.72 -14.19 -21.66
CA ASP A 237 -16.08 -14.12 -21.15
C ASP A 237 -17.06 -14.67 -22.22
N PRO A 238 -17.96 -15.62 -21.90
CA PRO A 238 -18.91 -16.20 -22.85
C PRO A 238 -19.77 -15.16 -23.59
N ARG A 239 -19.91 -13.94 -23.05
CA ARG A 239 -20.59 -12.81 -23.72
C ARG A 239 -19.81 -12.27 -24.92
N ILE A 240 -18.48 -12.20 -24.81
CA ILE A 240 -17.60 -11.72 -25.89
C ILE A 240 -17.58 -12.76 -27.02
N THR A 241 -17.54 -14.05 -26.66
CA THR A 241 -17.63 -15.16 -27.60
C THR A 241 -18.97 -15.18 -28.34
N LEU A 242 -20.09 -14.92 -27.66
CA LEU A 242 -21.41 -14.81 -28.27
C LEU A 242 -21.48 -13.66 -29.30
N MET A 243 -20.94 -12.49 -28.97
CA MET A 243 -20.92 -11.34 -29.87
C MET A 243 -20.03 -11.56 -31.09
N ALA A 244 -18.86 -12.19 -30.91
CA ALA A 244 -17.99 -12.55 -32.02
C ALA A 244 -18.68 -13.54 -32.99
N GLY A 245 -19.37 -14.55 -32.47
CA GLY A 245 -20.17 -15.48 -33.27
C GLY A 245 -21.31 -14.79 -34.04
N PHE A 246 -22.01 -13.84 -33.41
CA PHE A 246 -23.09 -13.09 -34.04
C PHE A 246 -22.62 -12.25 -35.23
N PHE A 247 -21.51 -11.50 -35.09
CA PHE A 247 -20.95 -10.70 -36.19
C PHE A 247 -20.36 -11.57 -37.31
N LEU A 248 -19.77 -12.72 -36.97
CA LEU A 248 -19.29 -13.68 -37.97
C LEU A 248 -20.46 -14.28 -38.78
N GLY A 249 -21.60 -14.54 -38.14
CA GLY A 249 -22.84 -14.96 -38.80
C GLY A 249 -23.37 -13.93 -39.79
N ILE A 250 -23.40 -12.65 -39.40
CA ILE A 250 -23.80 -11.55 -40.30
C ILE A 250 -22.83 -11.42 -41.48
N ALA A 251 -21.53 -11.43 -41.23
CA ALA A 251 -20.51 -11.31 -42.27
C ALA A 251 -20.57 -12.46 -43.30
N THR A 252 -20.79 -13.70 -42.83
CA THR A 252 -20.93 -14.87 -43.71
C THR A 252 -22.20 -14.81 -44.54
N THR A 253 -23.35 -14.38 -43.98
CA THR A 253 -24.56 -14.15 -44.77
C THR A 253 -24.39 -13.05 -45.82
N ALA A 254 -23.67 -11.97 -45.50
CA ALA A 254 -23.37 -10.89 -46.45
C ALA A 254 -22.46 -11.36 -47.61
N LEU A 255 -21.50 -12.25 -47.32
CA LEU A 255 -20.60 -12.86 -48.31
C LEU A 255 -21.32 -13.91 -49.19
N LEU A 256 -22.26 -14.67 -48.64
CA LEU A 256 -23.06 -15.67 -49.37
C LEU A 256 -24.18 -15.03 -50.20
N SER A 257 -24.73 -13.88 -49.78
CA SER A 257 -25.62 -13.08 -50.60
C SER A 257 -24.81 -12.31 -51.66
N LYS A 258 -24.33 -13.00 -52.71
CA LYS A 258 -23.71 -12.41 -53.91
C LYS A 258 -24.68 -11.53 -54.72
N ARG A 259 -25.24 -10.47 -54.10
CA ARG A 259 -26.12 -9.50 -54.74
C ARG A 259 -26.14 -8.11 -54.09
N LEU A 260 -25.12 -7.79 -53.29
CA LEU A 260 -24.89 -6.46 -52.71
C LEU A 260 -23.50 -5.89 -53.04
N MET A 261 -22.99 -6.20 -54.25
CA MET A 261 -21.84 -5.50 -54.85
C MET A 261 -22.29 -4.76 -56.12
N PRO A 262 -22.98 -3.62 -55.95
CA PRO A 262 -22.60 -2.44 -56.74
C PRO A 262 -22.71 -1.11 -55.96
N ALA A 263 -22.58 -1.11 -54.63
CA ALA A 263 -22.59 0.12 -53.81
C ALA A 263 -21.24 0.41 -53.11
N LEU A 264 -20.17 -0.32 -53.46
CA LEU A 264 -18.83 -0.21 -52.86
C LEU A 264 -17.75 0.26 -53.84
N GLU A 265 -18.14 0.73 -55.04
CA GLU A 265 -17.20 1.29 -56.03
C GLU A 265 -17.07 2.83 -55.97
N SER A 266 -17.69 3.52 -55.02
CA SER A 266 -17.50 4.96 -54.81
C SER A 266 -16.57 5.32 -53.63
N PHE A 267 -15.90 4.35 -53.00
CA PHE A 267 -14.99 4.60 -51.87
C PHE A 267 -13.50 4.53 -52.25
N THR A 268 -13.08 5.36 -53.21
CA THR A 268 -11.67 5.63 -53.51
C THR A 268 -10.98 6.53 -52.45
N GLY A 269 -11.57 6.65 -51.24
CA GLY A 269 -11.06 7.49 -50.15
C GLY A 269 -10.09 6.81 -49.18
N PHE A 270 -10.01 5.48 -49.14
CA PHE A 270 -9.23 4.78 -48.11
C PHE A 270 -7.72 4.69 -48.45
N ALA A 271 -7.40 4.53 -49.74
CA ALA A 271 -6.02 4.50 -50.21
C ALA A 271 -5.33 5.87 -50.09
N HIS A 272 -6.06 6.98 -50.21
CA HIS A 272 -5.50 8.33 -50.10
C HIS A 272 -5.32 8.77 -48.62
N TRP A 273 -6.14 8.26 -47.70
CA TRP A 273 -5.99 8.51 -46.26
C TRP A 273 -4.80 7.73 -45.65
N ALA A 274 -4.59 6.49 -46.09
CA ALA A 274 -3.49 5.64 -45.60
C ALA A 274 -2.09 6.16 -45.98
N THR A 275 -1.92 6.77 -47.15
CA THR A 275 -0.62 7.37 -47.55
C THR A 275 -0.36 8.72 -46.87
N LYS A 276 -1.41 9.46 -46.48
CA LYS A 276 -1.28 10.77 -45.81
C LYS A 276 -0.95 10.64 -44.32
N ILE A 277 -1.32 9.53 -43.66
CA ILE A 277 -0.90 9.22 -42.29
C ILE A 277 0.56 8.76 -42.24
N ARG A 278 1.03 8.04 -43.27
CA ARG A 278 2.40 7.51 -43.32
C ARG A 278 3.47 8.58 -43.58
N ASN A 279 3.13 9.69 -44.23
CA ASN A 279 4.07 10.75 -44.63
C ASN A 279 3.81 12.12 -43.97
N SER A 280 3.06 12.17 -42.87
CA SER A 280 2.94 13.41 -42.08
C SER A 280 4.17 13.61 -41.17
N PRO A 281 4.68 14.84 -40.99
CA PRO A 281 5.90 15.13 -40.19
C PRO A 281 5.60 15.11 -38.68
N ILE A 282 4.96 14.04 -38.22
CA ILE A 282 4.58 13.79 -36.82
C ILE A 282 5.32 12.56 -36.26
N ILE A 283 6.06 11.81 -37.09
CA ILE A 283 6.80 10.61 -36.67
C ILE A 283 8.34 10.78 -36.70
N ALA A 284 8.85 11.95 -37.10
CA ALA A 284 10.28 12.25 -37.10
C ALA A 284 10.61 13.52 -36.32
N ALA A 285 10.32 13.55 -35.01
CA ALA A 285 10.97 14.39 -34.00
C ALA A 285 10.20 14.31 -32.66
N ARG A 286 10.35 13.19 -31.95
CA ARG A 286 10.26 13.20 -30.48
C ARG A 286 11.44 12.41 -29.95
N ARG A 287 12.63 13.03 -29.96
CA ARG A 287 13.44 12.99 -28.74
C ARG A 287 12.51 13.48 -27.66
N PHE A 288 12.18 12.62 -26.70
CA PHE A 288 11.51 13.05 -25.48
C PHE A 288 12.32 14.24 -24.96
N PRO A 289 11.77 15.47 -24.94
CA PRO A 289 12.26 16.44 -23.99
C PRO A 289 12.02 15.80 -22.62
N ASP A 290 12.98 15.92 -21.72
CA ASP A 290 12.88 15.44 -20.35
C ASP A 290 11.44 15.55 -19.85
N ALA A 291 10.85 14.39 -19.49
CA ALA A 291 9.52 14.36 -18.93
C ALA A 291 9.47 15.44 -17.84
N PRO A 292 8.45 16.33 -17.82
CA PRO A 292 8.37 17.39 -16.84
C PRO A 292 8.59 16.76 -15.48
N HIS A 293 9.61 17.23 -14.75
CA HIS A 293 10.03 16.67 -13.47
C HIS A 293 8.78 16.35 -12.64
N HIS A 294 8.44 15.05 -12.54
CA HIS A 294 7.39 14.66 -11.61
C HIS A 294 7.86 15.17 -10.24
N PRO A 295 7.04 15.93 -9.49
CA PRO A 295 7.45 16.49 -8.20
C PRO A 295 7.89 15.41 -7.19
N PHE A 296 7.59 14.13 -7.48
CA PHE A 296 7.97 12.93 -6.75
C PHE A 296 9.36 12.36 -7.09
N SER A 297 10.06 12.88 -8.11
CA SER A 297 11.34 12.32 -8.61
C SER A 297 12.60 12.86 -7.92
N THR A 298 12.46 13.88 -7.09
CA THR A 298 13.59 14.54 -6.41
C THR A 298 13.72 14.01 -4.98
N MET A 299 14.94 13.61 -4.61
CA MET A 299 15.22 12.99 -3.31
C MET A 299 14.83 13.92 -2.16
N GLY A 300 14.05 13.40 -1.20
CA GLY A 300 13.89 14.01 0.13
C GLY A 300 13.44 15.47 0.16
N LYS A 301 12.23 15.82 -0.30
CA LYS A 301 11.74 17.21 -0.14
C LYS A 301 10.95 17.38 1.15
N TYR A 302 11.21 18.49 1.82
CA TYR A 302 10.50 18.97 2.99
C TYR A 302 9.55 20.09 2.58
N PHE A 303 8.38 20.08 3.20
CA PHE A 303 7.36 21.11 3.07
C PHE A 303 6.84 21.41 4.47
N ASP A 304 6.61 22.68 4.78
CA ASP A 304 6.02 23.09 6.07
C ASP A 304 4.51 22.77 6.13
N GLU A 305 3.88 22.57 4.96
CA GLU A 305 2.48 22.23 4.80
C GLU A 305 2.29 21.06 3.83
N ILE A 306 1.12 20.43 3.85
CA ILE A 306 0.75 19.41 2.87
C ILE A 306 0.50 20.08 1.51
N PRO A 307 1.31 19.82 0.47
CA PRO A 307 1.09 20.47 -0.82
C PRO A 307 -0.23 20.04 -1.46
N GLN A 308 -0.96 20.97 -2.08
CA GLN A 308 -2.27 20.71 -2.67
C GLN A 308 -2.28 19.55 -3.68
N PHE A 309 -1.22 19.42 -4.49
CA PHE A 309 -1.08 18.34 -5.46
C PHE A 309 -0.97 16.94 -4.81
N MET A 310 -0.57 16.90 -3.53
CA MET A 310 -0.35 15.67 -2.77
C MET A 310 -1.61 15.18 -2.07
N ILE A 311 -2.54 16.08 -1.72
CA ILE A 311 -3.81 15.75 -1.06
C ILE A 311 -4.56 14.66 -1.83
N GLN A 312 -4.69 14.84 -3.15
CA GLN A 312 -5.35 13.87 -4.04
C GLN A 312 -4.60 12.53 -4.11
N TRP A 313 -3.28 12.55 -3.94
CA TRP A 313 -2.47 11.33 -3.92
C TRP A 313 -2.61 10.58 -2.58
N ILE A 314 -2.64 11.31 -1.45
CA ILE A 314 -2.83 10.76 -0.11
C ILE A 314 -4.19 10.09 0.02
N LEU A 315 -5.27 10.77 -0.42
CA LEU A 315 -6.63 10.23 -0.35
C LEU A 315 -6.87 8.99 -1.21
N LYS A 316 -6.05 8.78 -2.25
CA LYS A 316 -6.10 7.56 -3.08
C LYS A 316 -5.46 6.35 -2.40
N GLN A 317 -4.67 6.54 -1.34
CA GLN A 317 -4.01 5.42 -0.68
C GLN A 317 -5.00 4.68 0.23
N HIS A 318 -5.03 3.35 0.11
CA HIS A 318 -5.91 2.50 0.91
C HIS A 318 -5.31 2.09 2.26
N LEU A 319 -4.05 2.43 2.53
CA LEU A 319 -3.31 1.99 3.72
C LEU A 319 -2.29 3.06 4.15
N PHE A 320 -2.24 3.31 5.45
CA PHE A 320 -1.26 4.17 6.08
C PHE A 320 -0.75 3.56 7.39
N TRP A 321 0.43 4.00 7.84
CA TRP A 321 1.05 3.55 9.08
C TRP A 321 1.17 4.71 10.03
N VAL A 322 0.78 4.49 11.27
CA VAL A 322 0.93 5.47 12.34
C VAL A 322 2.00 4.96 13.30
N ALA A 323 3.04 5.76 13.50
CA ALA A 323 4.08 5.50 14.49
C ALA A 323 4.03 6.52 15.62
N THR A 324 4.11 6.04 16.86
CA THR A 324 4.13 6.85 18.09
C THR A 324 5.08 6.25 19.11
N ALA A 325 5.66 7.07 19.99
CA ALA A 325 6.56 6.62 21.04
C ALA A 325 6.38 7.40 22.35
N PRO A 326 6.48 6.75 23.52
CA PRO A 326 6.40 7.40 24.83
C PRO A 326 7.71 8.11 25.20
N LEU A 327 7.63 9.16 26.02
CA LEU A 327 8.82 9.94 26.43
C LEU A 327 9.83 9.09 27.20
N SER A 328 9.34 8.15 28.00
CA SER A 328 10.19 7.22 28.76
C SER A 328 11.12 6.44 27.84
N GLY A 329 12.41 6.36 28.19
CA GLY A 329 13.40 5.54 27.48
C GLY A 329 13.18 4.04 27.59
N THR A 330 12.33 3.57 28.51
CA THR A 330 11.93 2.16 28.62
C THR A 330 10.63 1.83 27.88
N GLY A 331 9.87 2.85 27.47
CA GLY A 331 8.60 2.64 26.78
C GLY A 331 8.79 2.20 25.33
N HIS A 332 7.73 1.71 24.69
CA HIS A 332 7.82 1.00 23.43
C HIS A 332 7.45 1.88 22.23
N VAL A 333 8.24 1.83 21.15
CA VAL A 333 7.84 2.48 19.90
C VAL A 333 6.71 1.65 19.27
N ASN A 334 5.54 2.23 19.13
CA ASN A 334 4.42 1.56 18.48
C ASN A 334 4.35 1.97 17.01
N VAL A 335 4.13 0.99 16.13
CA VAL A 335 3.79 1.20 14.73
C VAL A 335 2.58 0.34 14.38
N SER A 336 1.60 0.94 13.72
CA SER A 336 0.33 0.28 13.41
C SER A 336 -0.18 0.61 12.02
N PRO A 337 -0.49 -0.41 11.20
CA PRO A 337 -1.14 -0.20 9.90
C PRO A 337 -2.64 0.05 10.08
N LYS A 338 -3.17 0.99 9.30
CA LYS A 338 -4.57 1.41 9.26
C LYS A 338 -5.02 1.45 7.80
N GLY A 339 -5.96 0.59 7.41
CA GLY A 339 -6.37 0.44 5.99
C GLY A 339 -7.85 0.18 5.78
N THR A 340 -8.68 0.62 6.71
CA THR A 340 -10.13 0.65 6.49
C THR A 340 -10.46 1.81 5.54
N ALA A 341 -11.37 1.56 4.59
CA ALA A 341 -11.79 2.55 3.61
C ALA A 341 -12.36 3.81 4.29
N ASP A 342 -11.99 4.98 3.75
CA ASP A 342 -12.47 6.30 4.18
C ASP A 342 -12.28 6.57 5.67
N CYS A 343 -11.14 6.17 6.24
CA CYS A 343 -10.79 6.49 7.63
C CYS A 343 -9.87 7.70 7.77
N PHE A 344 -9.27 8.21 6.68
CA PHE A 344 -8.35 9.35 6.73
C PHE A 344 -8.96 10.54 6.00
N HIS A 345 -9.00 11.69 6.68
CA HIS A 345 -9.63 12.91 6.20
C HIS A 345 -8.68 14.10 6.36
N ILE A 346 -8.69 14.98 5.36
CA ILE A 346 -7.87 16.19 5.34
C ILE A 346 -8.83 17.37 5.48
N VAL A 347 -8.65 18.19 6.51
CA VAL A 347 -9.45 19.40 6.74
C VAL A 347 -8.81 20.58 6.03
N ASP A 348 -7.50 20.73 6.20
CA ASP A 348 -6.71 21.82 5.62
C ASP A 348 -5.27 21.36 5.36
N SER A 349 -4.43 22.22 4.77
CA SER A 349 -3.01 21.93 4.46
C SER A 349 -2.17 21.59 5.71
N GLN A 350 -2.61 22.05 6.89
CA GLN A 350 -1.95 21.82 8.18
C GLN A 350 -2.78 20.99 9.17
N LYS A 351 -3.98 20.53 8.79
CA LYS A 351 -4.87 19.80 9.70
C LYS A 351 -5.47 18.56 9.03
N VAL A 352 -5.16 17.41 9.60
CA VAL A 352 -5.71 16.12 9.16
C VAL A 352 -6.31 15.38 10.34
N TRP A 353 -7.26 14.49 10.11
CA TRP A 353 -7.74 13.60 11.15
C TRP A 353 -8.03 12.22 10.59
N TYR A 354 -7.99 11.23 11.46
CA TYR A 354 -8.42 9.89 11.10
C TYR A 354 -9.31 9.26 12.16
N GLU A 355 -10.24 8.44 11.69
CA GLU A 355 -11.15 7.68 12.52
C GLU A 355 -10.41 6.46 13.09
N ASP A 356 -10.23 6.42 14.41
CA ASP A 356 -9.59 5.32 15.08
C ASP A 356 -10.62 4.26 15.47
N LEU A 357 -10.60 3.17 14.71
CA LEU A 357 -11.44 2.00 14.97
C LEU A 357 -10.85 1.15 16.09
N SER A 358 -11.73 0.55 16.87
CA SER A 358 -11.40 -0.32 17.99
C SER A 358 -10.50 -1.46 17.55
N GLY A 359 -9.46 -1.71 18.34
CA GLY A 359 -8.52 -2.80 18.11
C GLY A 359 -8.06 -3.39 19.44
N SER A 360 -7.18 -4.38 19.38
CA SER A 360 -6.62 -5.01 20.58
C SER A 360 -5.50 -4.21 21.25
N GLY A 361 -5.20 -3.00 20.77
CA GLY A 361 -4.15 -2.15 21.33
C GLY A 361 -4.52 -0.68 21.21
N ILE A 362 -4.07 0.13 22.16
CA ILE A 362 -4.42 1.55 22.28
C ILE A 362 -3.23 2.49 22.49
N GLU A 363 -2.03 1.97 22.24
CA GLU A 363 -0.75 2.67 22.39
C GLU A 363 -0.74 4.08 21.79
N THR A 364 -1.33 4.23 20.59
CA THR A 364 -1.42 5.53 19.93
C THR A 364 -2.12 6.57 20.81
N ILE A 365 -3.30 6.28 21.36
CA ILE A 365 -4.05 7.23 22.20
C ILE A 365 -3.31 7.51 23.50
N SER A 366 -2.74 6.48 24.13
CA SER A 366 -2.03 6.64 25.40
C SER A 366 -0.77 7.48 25.29
N HIS A 367 0.03 7.28 24.23
CA HIS A 367 1.23 8.10 24.02
C HIS A 367 0.87 9.58 23.84
N LEU A 368 -0.27 9.87 23.24
CA LEU A 368 -0.71 11.25 23.02
C LEU A 368 -1.24 11.95 24.26
N ARG A 369 -1.73 11.15 25.22
CA ARG A 369 -2.23 11.63 26.49
C ARG A 369 -1.14 11.79 27.54
N GLU A 370 0.01 11.17 27.32
CA GLU A 370 1.17 11.35 28.19
C GLU A 370 1.52 12.85 28.27
N PRO A 371 1.45 13.45 29.48
CA PRO A 371 1.70 14.88 29.65
C PRO A 371 3.10 15.25 29.16
N GLY A 372 3.18 16.28 28.31
CA GLY A 372 4.44 16.73 27.73
C GLY A 372 4.99 15.84 26.61
N ASN A 373 4.36 14.70 26.30
CA ASN A 373 4.79 13.88 25.17
C ASN A 373 4.57 14.65 23.88
N GLY A 374 3.34 15.11 23.60
CA GLY A 374 3.03 15.98 22.47
C GLY A 374 3.57 15.49 21.11
N ARG A 375 4.15 14.29 21.03
CA ARG A 375 5.15 13.98 20.01
C ARG A 375 4.46 13.89 18.68
N ILE A 376 4.93 14.76 17.78
CA ILE A 376 5.36 14.45 16.42
C ILE A 376 4.94 13.05 15.97
N ARG A 377 3.65 12.92 15.64
CA ARG A 377 3.08 11.70 15.07
C ARG A 377 3.58 11.59 13.66
N THR A 378 4.13 10.43 13.32
CA THR A 378 4.50 10.13 11.93
C THR A 378 3.42 9.29 11.31
N VAL A 379 2.65 9.91 10.41
CA VAL A 379 1.75 9.20 9.51
C VAL A 379 2.46 8.99 8.20
N MET A 380 2.69 7.73 7.87
CA MET A 380 3.38 7.34 6.64
C MET A 380 2.39 6.78 5.63
N PHE A 381 2.49 7.26 4.41
CA PHE A 381 1.84 6.73 3.21
C PHE A 381 2.91 6.19 2.26
N GLN A 382 2.58 5.13 1.52
CA GLN A 382 3.50 4.55 0.53
C GLN A 382 2.76 4.16 -0.75
N ALA A 383 3.41 4.39 -1.89
CA ALA A 383 2.91 3.98 -3.20
C ALA A 383 3.13 2.48 -3.42
N PHE A 384 2.04 1.72 -3.46
CA PHE A 384 2.07 0.31 -3.91
C PHE A 384 2.01 0.17 -5.44
N ASP A 385 1.35 1.13 -6.10
CA ASP A 385 1.20 1.20 -7.54
C ASP A 385 1.74 2.55 -8.05
N GLY A 386 2.20 2.57 -9.30
CA GLY A 386 2.73 3.76 -9.96
C GLY A 386 4.12 4.20 -9.48
N PRO A 387 4.44 5.50 -9.61
CA PRO A 387 5.76 6.02 -9.26
C PRO A 387 6.03 5.82 -7.77
N ALA A 388 7.24 5.37 -7.43
CA ALA A 388 7.64 5.14 -6.07
C ALA A 388 7.62 6.47 -5.29
N CYS A 389 6.80 6.52 -4.23
CA CYS A 389 6.71 7.67 -3.36
C CYS A 389 6.34 7.23 -1.95
N ILE A 390 7.02 7.81 -0.97
CA ILE A 390 6.68 7.71 0.44
C ILE A 390 6.42 9.13 0.94
N VAL A 391 5.33 9.34 1.66
CA VAL A 391 5.02 10.60 2.32
C VAL A 391 4.97 10.35 3.81
N ARG A 392 5.65 11.18 4.59
CA ARG A 392 5.58 11.20 6.06
C ARG A 392 5.03 12.54 6.48
N LEU A 393 3.93 12.52 7.23
CA LEU A 393 3.37 13.70 7.88
C LEU A 393 3.83 13.69 9.33
N PHE A 394 4.46 14.78 9.77
CA PHE A 394 4.89 15.02 11.13
C PHE A 394 3.98 16.07 11.75
N GLY A 395 3.36 15.75 12.89
CA GLY A 395 2.37 16.64 13.49
C GLY A 395 2.06 16.39 14.95
N TYR A 396 1.36 17.33 15.57
CA TYR A 396 0.88 17.27 16.94
C TYR A 396 -0.48 16.57 17.05
N GLY A 397 -1.00 16.50 18.26
CA GLY A 397 -1.29 15.23 18.89
C GLY A 397 -2.68 15.01 19.48
N THR A 398 -3.80 15.59 19.04
CA THR A 398 -5.02 15.57 19.87
C THR A 398 -5.92 14.33 19.68
N VAL A 399 -6.52 13.85 20.77
CA VAL A 399 -7.48 12.73 20.78
C VAL A 399 -8.83 13.23 21.24
N HIS A 400 -9.85 13.04 20.40
CA HIS A 400 -11.25 13.28 20.74
C HIS A 400 -11.94 11.92 20.91
N GLU A 401 -12.36 11.60 22.14
CA GLU A 401 -13.00 10.32 22.45
C GLU A 401 -14.45 10.26 21.98
N PHE A 402 -14.96 9.04 21.81
CA PHE A 402 -16.38 8.82 21.68
C PHE A 402 -17.16 9.46 22.85
N ALA A 403 -18.29 10.09 22.54
CA ALA A 403 -19.17 10.84 23.45
C ALA A 403 -18.63 12.19 23.95
N THR A 404 -17.60 12.77 23.34
CA THR A 404 -17.27 14.19 23.56
C THR A 404 -17.90 15.09 22.48
N PRO A 405 -18.29 16.34 22.81
CA PRO A 405 -18.90 17.26 21.85
C PRO A 405 -18.02 17.52 20.61
N GLU A 406 -16.70 17.52 20.79
CA GLU A 406 -15.73 17.72 19.70
C GLU A 406 -15.71 16.54 18.73
N PHE A 407 -15.96 15.33 19.22
CA PHE A 407 -16.04 14.14 18.39
C PHE A 407 -17.33 14.12 17.56
N ASP A 408 -18.47 14.46 18.15
CA ASP A 408 -19.75 14.52 17.43
C ASP A 408 -19.79 15.67 16.40
N ALA A 409 -19.00 16.74 16.61
CA ALA A 409 -18.81 17.80 15.63
C ALA A 409 -17.97 17.35 14.41
N LEU A 410 -17.00 16.44 14.62
CA LEU A 410 -16.14 15.93 13.55
C LEU A 410 -16.79 14.79 12.76
N ILE A 411 -17.46 13.88 13.46
CA ILE A 411 -18.09 12.69 12.88
C ILE A 411 -19.57 12.71 13.24
N SER A 412 -20.39 13.14 12.27
CA SER A 412 -21.83 13.03 12.40
C SER A 412 -22.23 11.56 12.62
N PRO A 413 -23.27 11.27 13.43
CA PRO A 413 -23.69 9.91 13.72
C PRO A 413 -23.95 9.04 12.48
N ASP A 414 -24.37 9.66 11.37
CA ASP A 414 -24.68 8.97 10.12
C ASP A 414 -23.44 8.45 9.38
N MET A 415 -22.27 9.06 9.60
CA MET A 415 -21.00 8.74 8.95
C MET A 415 -20.13 7.77 9.76
N ARG A 416 -20.56 7.41 10.98
CA ARG A 416 -19.76 6.64 11.95
C ARG A 416 -19.62 5.18 11.52
N LYS A 417 -18.39 4.70 11.48
CA LYS A 417 -18.11 3.28 11.20
C LYS A 417 -18.30 2.41 12.46
N PRO A 418 -18.62 1.12 12.30
CA PRO A 418 -18.73 0.21 13.42
C PRO A 418 -17.41 0.07 14.17
N GLY A 419 -17.45 0.25 15.49
CA GLY A 419 -16.31 0.14 16.38
C GLY A 419 -15.46 1.40 16.51
N THR A 420 -15.91 2.56 16.05
CA THR A 420 -15.18 3.82 16.27
C THR A 420 -15.04 4.14 17.75
N ARG A 421 -13.80 4.31 18.22
CA ARG A 421 -13.49 4.63 19.62
C ARG A 421 -13.08 6.09 19.84
N ALA A 422 -12.39 6.69 18.87
CA ALA A 422 -11.90 8.05 18.97
C ALA A 422 -11.64 8.62 17.56
N ALA A 423 -11.66 9.94 17.44
CA ALA A 423 -11.11 10.66 16.31
C ALA A 423 -9.75 11.25 16.72
N ILE A 424 -8.74 10.99 15.91
CA ILE A 424 -7.37 11.43 16.17
C ILE A 424 -7.07 12.57 15.20
N VAL A 425 -7.03 13.80 15.73
CA VAL A 425 -6.74 15.02 14.95
C VAL A 425 -5.25 15.31 15.05
N ILE A 426 -4.64 15.63 13.92
CA ILE A 426 -3.23 15.88 13.74
C ILE A 426 -3.04 17.27 13.14
N ASP A 427 -2.34 18.13 13.89
CA ASP A 427 -1.86 19.41 13.39
C ASP A 427 -0.46 19.19 12.78
N VAL A 428 -0.39 19.16 11.46
CA VAL A 428 0.82 18.88 10.68
C VAL A 428 1.67 20.15 10.61
N TYR A 429 2.92 20.06 11.05
CA TYR A 429 3.88 21.16 10.93
C TYR A 429 4.97 20.87 9.88
N GLN A 430 5.13 19.61 9.48
CA GLN A 430 6.10 19.25 8.45
C GLN A 430 5.66 18.00 7.66
N THR A 431 5.85 18.06 6.35
CA THR A 431 5.64 16.96 5.42
C THR A 431 6.94 16.63 4.72
N MET A 432 7.33 15.36 4.75
CA MET A 432 8.51 14.83 4.07
C MET A 432 8.10 13.87 2.96
N THR A 433 8.72 14.02 1.79
CA THR A 433 8.63 13.06 0.68
C THR A 433 9.92 12.26 0.56
N SER A 434 9.82 11.00 0.16
CA SER A 434 10.99 10.15 -0.13
C SER A 434 10.74 9.27 -1.36
N CYS A 435 11.82 8.89 -2.05
CA CYS A 435 11.79 8.24 -3.36
C CYS A 435 11.24 6.81 -3.38
N GLY A 436 11.00 6.17 -2.22
CA GLY A 436 10.23 4.91 -2.12
C GLY A 436 10.74 3.72 -2.94
N TYR A 437 11.94 3.77 -3.52
CA TYR A 437 12.43 2.78 -4.50
C TYR A 437 12.61 1.36 -3.94
N ALA A 438 12.57 1.20 -2.61
CA ALA A 438 12.62 -0.10 -1.94
C ALA A 438 11.24 -0.78 -1.76
N VAL A 439 10.14 -0.08 -2.08
CA VAL A 439 8.77 -0.58 -1.87
C VAL A 439 8.34 -1.43 -3.08
N PRO A 440 8.02 -2.73 -2.91
CA PRO A 440 7.61 -3.59 -4.02
C PRO A 440 6.28 -3.17 -4.65
N PHE A 441 6.02 -3.69 -5.85
CA PHE A 441 4.71 -3.53 -6.49
C PHE A 441 3.69 -4.48 -5.88
N TYR A 442 2.56 -3.93 -5.47
CA TYR A 442 1.43 -4.69 -4.97
C TYR A 442 0.15 -4.25 -5.65
N LYS A 443 -0.66 -5.22 -6.09
CA LYS A 443 -1.98 -4.98 -6.67
C LYS A 443 -3.04 -5.04 -5.59
N PHE A 444 -3.81 -3.97 -5.42
CA PHE A 444 -4.94 -3.95 -4.50
C PHE A 444 -6.06 -4.88 -5.00
N LEU A 445 -6.51 -5.80 -4.14
CA LEU A 445 -7.60 -6.72 -4.46
C LEU A 445 -8.93 -6.28 -3.83
N GLY A 446 -8.89 -5.74 -2.61
CA GLY A 446 -10.08 -5.30 -1.89
C GLY A 446 -9.87 -5.13 -0.39
N HIS A 447 -10.80 -4.45 0.27
CA HIS A 447 -10.78 -4.27 1.72
C HIS A 447 -11.22 -5.54 2.47
N ARG A 448 -10.70 -5.71 3.69
CA ARG A 448 -11.18 -6.71 4.64
C ARG A 448 -12.44 -6.20 5.33
N HIS A 449 -13.42 -7.07 5.51
CA HIS A 449 -14.69 -6.72 6.19
C HIS A 449 -14.76 -7.32 7.60
N GLU A 450 -13.76 -8.10 8.02
CA GLU A 450 -13.73 -8.84 9.27
C GLU A 450 -13.77 -7.90 10.47
N LEU A 451 -13.06 -6.76 10.43
CA LEU A 451 -13.06 -5.77 11.51
C LEU A 451 -14.47 -5.19 11.70
N VAL A 452 -15.06 -4.73 10.60
CA VAL A 452 -16.40 -4.15 10.56
C VAL A 452 -17.43 -5.17 11.06
N ARG A 453 -17.41 -6.40 10.53
CA ARG A 453 -18.31 -7.48 10.95
C ARG A 453 -18.14 -7.88 12.41
N TYR A 454 -16.91 -7.83 12.93
CA TYR A 454 -16.63 -8.15 14.33
C TYR A 454 -17.26 -7.12 15.26
N PHE A 455 -17.14 -5.83 14.96
CA PHE A 455 -17.70 -4.76 15.80
C PHE A 455 -19.20 -4.56 15.62
N VAL A 456 -19.77 -4.74 14.42
CA VAL A 456 -21.24 -4.71 14.23
C VAL A 456 -21.96 -5.71 15.15
N LYS A 457 -21.39 -6.91 15.34
CA LYS A 457 -21.96 -7.91 16.26
C LYS A 457 -21.93 -7.49 17.72
N ARG A 458 -20.88 -6.76 18.11
CA ARG A 458 -20.72 -6.26 19.47
C ARG A 458 -21.60 -5.04 19.73
N GLU A 459 -21.67 -4.10 18.80
CA GLU A 459 -22.64 -2.99 18.86
C GLU A 459 -24.09 -3.51 18.94
N ALA A 460 -24.43 -4.57 18.19
CA ALA A 460 -25.74 -5.22 18.32
C ALA A 460 -25.93 -5.93 19.66
N SER A 461 -24.86 -6.29 20.36
CA SER A 461 -24.91 -6.86 21.70
C SER A 461 -25.01 -5.76 22.76
N ASP A 462 -24.39 -4.59 22.58
CA ASP A 462 -24.61 -3.40 23.41
C ASP A 462 -26.07 -2.97 23.36
N GLN A 463 -26.67 -2.95 22.17
CA GLN A 463 -28.09 -2.60 22.04
C GLN A 463 -28.98 -3.58 22.82
N ARG A 464 -28.72 -4.89 22.71
CA ARG A 464 -29.46 -5.92 23.46
C ARG A 464 -29.18 -5.85 24.95
N ALA A 465 -27.98 -5.48 25.36
CA ALA A 465 -27.62 -5.30 26.77
C ALA A 465 -28.41 -4.15 27.42
N ILE A 466 -28.76 -3.11 26.66
CA ILE A 466 -29.60 -2.01 27.11
C ILE A 466 -31.09 -2.35 27.05
N GLU A 467 -31.54 -2.99 25.96
CA GLU A 467 -32.96 -3.32 25.74
C GLU A 467 -33.46 -4.50 26.58
N GLU A 468 -32.62 -5.52 26.77
CA GLU A 468 -33.00 -6.83 27.36
C GLU A 468 -32.34 -7.09 28.72
N ASP A 469 -31.52 -6.17 29.23
CA ASP A 469 -30.75 -6.27 30.49
C ASP A 469 -29.95 -7.59 30.66
N SER A 470 -29.60 -8.25 29.55
CA SER A 470 -28.95 -9.56 29.57
C SER A 470 -27.47 -9.46 30.00
N ALA A 471 -27.11 -10.20 31.05
CA ALA A 471 -25.73 -10.29 31.55
C ALA A 471 -24.75 -10.87 30.50
N GLU A 472 -25.22 -11.77 29.64
CA GLU A 472 -24.42 -12.35 28.56
C GLU A 472 -24.14 -11.33 27.45
N ALA A 473 -25.14 -10.49 27.12
CA ALA A 473 -24.98 -9.40 26.16
C ALA A 473 -24.04 -8.30 26.70
N LYS A 474 -24.09 -8.03 28.01
CA LYS A 474 -23.14 -7.13 28.68
C LYS A 474 -21.70 -7.65 28.61
N ALA A 475 -21.47 -8.96 28.79
CA ALA A 475 -20.14 -9.54 28.75
C ALA A 475 -19.46 -9.47 27.36
N ASP A 476 -20.25 -9.55 26.28
CA ASP A 476 -19.77 -9.47 24.89
C ASP A 476 -19.85 -8.05 24.28
N SER A 477 -20.20 -7.06 25.09
CA SER A 477 -20.37 -5.67 24.67
C SER A 477 -19.06 -5.00 24.22
N LEU A 478 -19.18 -4.01 23.34
CA LEU A 478 -18.10 -3.13 22.89
C LEU A 478 -17.55 -2.31 24.06
N LYS A 479 -18.40 -1.83 24.97
CA LYS A 479 -17.97 -1.12 26.18
C LYS A 479 -17.15 -2.01 27.12
N THR A 480 -17.59 -3.24 27.41
CA THR A 480 -16.78 -4.20 28.20
C THR A 480 -15.47 -4.55 27.50
N PHE A 481 -15.45 -4.60 26.17
CA PHE A 481 -14.21 -4.74 25.42
C PHE A 481 -13.27 -3.54 25.61
N TRP A 482 -13.79 -2.31 25.64
CA TRP A 482 -13.01 -1.11 25.91
C TRP A 482 -12.47 -1.10 27.34
N THR A 483 -13.30 -1.40 28.33
CA THR A 483 -12.88 -1.51 29.75
C THR A 483 -11.77 -2.55 29.92
N LYS A 484 -11.84 -3.68 29.20
CA LYS A 484 -10.87 -4.77 29.38
C LYS A 484 -9.53 -4.54 28.68
N TYR A 485 -9.52 -3.90 27.51
CA TYR A 485 -8.33 -3.85 26.65
C TYR A 485 -7.85 -2.45 26.27
N ASN A 486 -8.65 -1.41 26.53
CA ASN A 486 -8.40 -0.05 26.06
C ASN A 486 -8.39 1.00 27.18
N LEU A 487 -8.31 0.61 28.46
CA LEU A 487 -8.19 1.57 29.57
C LEU A 487 -6.75 2.08 29.76
N ALA A 488 -5.76 1.24 29.48
CA ALA A 488 -4.36 1.60 29.58
C ALA A 488 -3.58 1.05 28.38
N SER A 489 -2.56 1.79 27.96
CA SER A 489 -1.48 1.28 27.12
C SER A 489 -0.70 0.23 27.88
N ARG A 490 0.03 -0.59 27.12
CA ARG A 490 1.00 -1.53 27.66
C ARG A 490 2.00 -0.87 28.64
N ASP A 491 2.39 0.37 28.39
CA ASP A 491 3.35 1.08 29.23
C ASP A 491 2.71 1.64 30.51
N GLY A 492 1.46 1.27 30.81
CA GLY A 492 0.70 1.70 31.99
C GLY A 492 0.09 3.10 31.85
N LEU A 493 0.20 3.72 30.67
CA LEU A 493 -0.32 5.05 30.40
C LEU A 493 -1.84 5.03 30.18
N PRO A 494 -2.60 5.99 30.75
CA PRO A 494 -4.04 6.04 30.59
C PRO A 494 -4.42 6.24 29.11
N ALA A 495 -5.42 5.49 28.67
CA ALA A 495 -5.88 5.44 27.29
C ALA A 495 -7.27 6.08 27.13
N LEU A 496 -8.35 5.31 27.11
CA LEU A 496 -9.73 5.83 27.14
C LEU A 496 -10.14 6.20 28.56
N LEU A 497 -10.79 7.35 28.72
CA LEU A 497 -11.29 7.82 30.01
C LEU A 497 -12.81 7.99 29.98
N THR A 498 -13.37 8.56 28.91
CA THR A 498 -14.80 8.92 28.83
C THR A 498 -15.63 7.97 27.98
N ALA A 499 -15.03 7.36 26.94
CA ALA A 499 -15.73 6.44 26.05
C ALA A 499 -16.35 5.20 26.77
N PRO A 500 -15.69 4.58 27.77
CA PRO A 500 -16.25 3.42 28.47
C PRO A 500 -17.40 3.77 29.44
N GLU A 501 -17.46 5.02 29.90
CA GLU A 501 -18.41 5.49 30.93
C GLU A 501 -19.66 6.14 30.32
N SER A 502 -19.66 6.44 29.02
CA SER A 502 -20.81 7.06 28.35
C SER A 502 -22.04 6.14 28.30
N ASP A 503 -23.25 6.69 28.48
CA ASP A 503 -24.51 5.94 28.35
C ASP A 503 -24.92 5.68 26.88
N VAL A 504 -24.30 6.38 25.93
CA VAL A 504 -24.63 6.30 24.50
C VAL A 504 -24.06 5.03 23.89
N VAL A 505 -24.86 4.30 23.08
CA VAL A 505 -24.36 3.15 22.30
C VAL A 505 -23.76 3.66 20.99
N PRO A 506 -22.53 3.22 20.62
CA PRO A 506 -22.01 3.43 19.28
C PRO A 506 -22.93 2.72 18.28
N THR A 507 -23.84 3.47 17.67
CA THR A 507 -24.77 2.93 16.68
C THR A 507 -24.26 3.31 15.31
N SER A 508 -23.73 2.34 14.57
CA SER A 508 -23.28 2.55 13.19
C SER A 508 -24.42 2.37 12.18
N THR A 509 -24.42 3.15 11.10
CA THR A 509 -25.41 3.08 10.01
C THR A 509 -25.29 1.81 9.17
N LEU A 510 -24.10 1.18 9.11
CA LEU A 510 -23.84 -0.07 8.41
C LEU A 510 -24.67 -1.29 8.92
N ARG A 511 -25.32 -1.16 10.08
CA ARG A 511 -26.33 -2.13 10.55
C ARG A 511 -27.53 -2.21 9.59
N ARG A 512 -27.81 -1.16 8.81
CA ARG A 512 -28.90 -1.13 7.81
C ARG A 512 -28.52 -1.88 6.53
N ASP A 513 -27.34 -1.59 5.98
CA ASP A 513 -26.93 -2.12 4.65
C ASP A 513 -26.57 -3.62 4.67
N THR A 514 -26.06 -4.12 5.79
CA THR A 514 -25.66 -5.53 5.89
C THR A 514 -26.83 -6.53 5.88
N LYS A 515 -28.08 -6.10 6.15
CA LYS A 515 -29.27 -6.96 6.02
C LYS A 515 -29.69 -7.14 4.56
N GLU A 516 -29.61 -6.09 3.75
CA GLU A 516 -29.98 -6.14 2.32
C GLU A 516 -28.93 -6.89 1.49
N ASP A 517 -27.64 -6.67 1.75
CA ASP A 517 -26.57 -7.36 1.02
C ASP A 517 -26.54 -8.87 1.28
N ASN A 518 -26.88 -9.31 2.49
CA ASN A 518 -26.80 -10.74 2.84
C ASN A 518 -27.91 -11.59 2.20
N THR A 519 -29.06 -11.00 1.87
CA THR A 519 -30.19 -11.71 1.26
C THR A 519 -30.11 -11.68 -0.26
N ALA A 520 -29.80 -10.52 -0.84
CA ALA A 520 -29.61 -10.36 -2.28
C ALA A 520 -28.37 -11.12 -2.78
N THR A 521 -27.24 -11.07 -2.07
CA THR A 521 -25.98 -11.67 -2.54
C THR A 521 -25.98 -13.19 -2.42
N LYS A 522 -26.65 -13.77 -1.40
CA LYS A 522 -26.80 -15.24 -1.30
C LYS A 522 -27.78 -15.79 -2.33
N ALA A 523 -28.89 -15.10 -2.60
CA ALA A 523 -29.84 -15.51 -3.62
C ALA A 523 -29.23 -15.38 -5.02
N ALA A 524 -28.56 -14.26 -5.32
CA ALA A 524 -27.87 -14.03 -6.59
C ALA A 524 -26.72 -15.01 -6.82
N LYS A 525 -25.85 -15.29 -5.83
CA LYS A 525 -24.79 -16.31 -5.96
C LYS A 525 -25.35 -17.72 -6.17
N ARG A 526 -26.45 -18.08 -5.51
CA ARG A 526 -27.05 -19.42 -5.61
C ARG A 526 -27.80 -19.62 -6.94
N MET A 527 -28.30 -18.53 -7.54
CA MET A 527 -28.92 -18.54 -8.86
C MET A 527 -27.85 -18.49 -9.98
N GLN A 528 -26.80 -17.67 -9.86
CA GLN A 528 -25.68 -17.62 -10.81
C GLN A 528 -24.85 -18.90 -10.83
N MET A 529 -24.55 -19.52 -9.68
CA MET A 529 -23.78 -20.77 -9.64
C MET A 529 -24.52 -21.96 -10.28
N LYS A 530 -25.87 -21.94 -10.33
CA LYS A 530 -26.64 -22.99 -11.00
C LYS A 530 -26.76 -22.77 -12.51
N THR A 531 -26.76 -21.52 -12.99
CA THR A 531 -26.94 -21.23 -14.43
C THR A 531 -25.62 -21.19 -15.21
N ILE A 532 -24.49 -20.87 -14.56
CA ILE A 532 -23.19 -20.70 -15.24
C ILE A 532 -22.36 -22.01 -15.29
N ALA A 533 -22.72 -23.03 -14.50
CA ALA A 533 -21.92 -24.25 -14.39
C ALA A 533 -22.09 -25.27 -15.55
N LYS A 534 -22.85 -24.98 -16.62
CA LYS A 534 -23.15 -25.98 -17.68
C LYS A 534 -23.37 -25.43 -19.10
N LEU A 535 -22.58 -24.45 -19.57
CA LEU A 535 -22.54 -24.18 -21.01
C LEU A 535 -21.11 -24.19 -21.54
N ASP A 536 -20.86 -25.10 -22.48
CA ASP A 536 -19.61 -25.22 -23.22
C ASP A 536 -19.40 -23.95 -24.09
N PRO A 537 -18.20 -23.33 -24.08
CA PRO A 537 -17.90 -22.17 -24.90
C PRO A 537 -18.16 -22.40 -26.41
N HIS A 538 -18.05 -23.64 -26.90
CA HIS A 538 -18.36 -23.98 -28.29
C HIS A 538 -19.87 -23.92 -28.59
N ILE A 539 -20.73 -24.33 -27.67
CA ILE A 539 -22.20 -24.26 -27.82
C ILE A 539 -22.66 -22.80 -27.85
N THR A 540 -22.02 -21.95 -27.03
CA THR A 540 -22.34 -20.52 -26.96
C THR A 540 -21.96 -19.79 -28.25
N LEU A 541 -20.81 -20.12 -28.85
CA LEU A 541 -20.40 -19.57 -30.15
C LEU A 541 -21.37 -19.97 -31.28
N ILE A 542 -21.77 -21.24 -31.33
CA ILE A 542 -22.70 -21.76 -32.35
C ILE A 542 -24.08 -21.10 -32.20
N ALA A 543 -24.58 -20.93 -30.97
CA ALA A 543 -25.84 -20.25 -30.72
C ALA A 543 -25.81 -18.78 -31.21
N GLY A 544 -24.72 -18.05 -30.96
CA GLY A 544 -24.53 -16.68 -31.47
C GLY A 544 -24.49 -16.62 -33.00
N PHE A 545 -23.82 -17.56 -33.65
CA PHE A 545 -23.73 -17.66 -35.11
C PHE A 545 -25.09 -17.93 -35.77
N VAL A 546 -25.87 -18.88 -35.23
CA VAL A 546 -27.23 -19.20 -35.73
C VAL A 546 -28.19 -18.02 -35.55
N LEU A 547 -28.10 -17.32 -34.41
CA LEU A 547 -28.90 -16.12 -34.17
C LEU A 547 -28.55 -14.98 -35.15
N GLY A 548 -27.26 -14.80 -35.46
CA GLY A 548 -26.79 -13.84 -36.45
C GLY A 548 -27.33 -14.11 -37.87
N ILE A 549 -27.32 -15.39 -38.29
CA ILE A 549 -27.90 -15.80 -39.58
C ILE A 549 -29.42 -15.55 -39.61
N PHE A 550 -30.11 -15.86 -38.52
CA PHE A 550 -31.56 -15.69 -38.43
C PHE A 550 -31.95 -14.20 -38.53
N VAL A 551 -31.26 -13.32 -37.80
CA VAL A 551 -31.49 -11.87 -37.85
C VAL A 551 -31.18 -11.31 -39.24
N ALA A 552 -30.10 -11.72 -39.88
CA ALA A 552 -29.78 -11.31 -41.24
C ALA A 552 -30.81 -11.81 -42.28
N SER A 553 -31.37 -13.00 -42.07
CA SER A 553 -32.41 -13.57 -42.94
C SER A 553 -33.77 -12.87 -42.77
N VAL A 554 -34.09 -12.42 -41.56
CA VAL A 554 -35.30 -11.63 -41.28
C VAL A 554 -35.15 -10.20 -41.83
N LEU A 555 -33.99 -9.57 -41.65
CA LEU A 555 -33.69 -8.23 -42.20
C LEU A 555 -33.69 -8.23 -43.73
N SER A 556 -33.11 -9.25 -44.38
CA SER A 556 -33.16 -9.36 -45.84
C SER A 556 -34.59 -9.56 -46.37
N LYS A 557 -35.44 -10.33 -45.67
CA LYS A 557 -36.87 -10.42 -46.01
C LYS A 557 -37.61 -9.11 -45.79
N TRP A 558 -37.28 -8.34 -44.76
CA TRP A 558 -37.93 -7.06 -44.46
C TRP A 558 -37.56 -5.96 -45.47
N ILE A 559 -36.31 -5.95 -45.95
CA ILE A 559 -35.83 -5.04 -47.00
C ILE A 559 -36.42 -5.41 -48.38
N MET A 560 -36.78 -6.67 -48.63
CA MET A 560 -37.31 -7.14 -49.92
C MET A 560 -38.83 -7.04 -50.06
N THR A 561 -39.57 -6.62 -49.03
CA THR A 561 -41.00 -6.29 -49.17
C THR A 561 -41.17 -4.87 -49.74
N PRO A 562 -41.76 -4.70 -50.94
CA PRO A 562 -41.99 -3.36 -51.50
C PRO A 562 -43.00 -2.60 -50.64
N GLN A 563 -42.58 -1.45 -50.11
CA GLN A 563 -43.46 -0.47 -49.46
C GLN A 563 -44.45 0.09 -50.49
N PRO A 564 -45.77 0.16 -50.21
CA PRO A 564 -46.74 0.72 -51.13
C PRO A 564 -46.47 2.23 -51.36
N GLN A 565 -46.41 2.62 -52.64
CA GLN A 565 -46.14 3.98 -53.09
C GLN A 565 -47.24 4.94 -52.61
N LEU A 566 -46.85 6.03 -51.93
CA LEU A 566 -47.69 7.22 -51.79
C LEU A 566 -47.86 7.87 -53.16
N ILE A 567 -49.06 7.75 -53.73
CA ILE A 567 -49.49 8.49 -54.91
C ILE A 567 -49.82 9.92 -54.48
N PHE A 568 -49.03 10.88 -54.94
CA PHE A 568 -49.39 12.29 -55.01
C PHE A 568 -50.47 12.45 -56.10
N LEU A 569 -51.67 12.90 -55.72
CA LEU A 569 -52.70 13.40 -56.62
C LEU A 569 -52.47 14.91 -56.82
N HIS A 570 -52.29 15.32 -58.07
CA HIS A 570 -52.41 16.72 -58.50
C HIS A 570 -53.49 16.77 -59.60
N GLU A 571 -54.33 17.79 -59.52
CA GLU A 571 -55.38 18.25 -60.47
C GLU A 571 -56.78 17.60 -60.39
N LEU A 572 -57.65 18.22 -59.57
CA LEU A 572 -58.75 19.08 -60.03
C LEU A 572 -59.15 20.08 -58.93
#